data_AF-G5KD01-F1
#
_entry.id   AF-G5KD01-F1
#
_cell.length_a   1.000
_cell.length_b   1.000
_cell.length_c   1.000
_cell.angle_alpha   90.00
_cell.angle_beta   90.00
_cell.angle_gamma   90.00
#
_symmetry.space_group_name_H-M   'P 1'
#
loop_
_entity.id
_entity.type
_entity.pdbx_description
1 polymer ?
#
loop_
_entity_poly.entity_id
_entity_poly.type
_entity_poly.pdbx_seq_one_letter_code
_entity_poly.pdbx_strand_id
1 'polypeptide(L)'
;MKKTYSTIYQTVVIGTIVLISKVIEHLLPFIMPASVIGLVLMFLALSFNIIKLEQVERVGDSLVNNIGLFFVPAGVSVINSLGLLKAHFILDMILIFASTIILLVATGWMTQVILQFEPKSFFKSKNAYNYKDSVKSQKGMATNQAYIK
;
A
#
# COMPACT_ATOMS: atom_id res chain seq x y z
N MET A 1 8.86 -12.81 22.30
CA MET A 1 8.46 -14.20 21.97
C MET A 1 7.40 -14.13 20.88
N LYS A 2 7.71 -14.53 19.63
CA LYS A 2 6.74 -14.51 18.53
C LYS A 2 5.65 -15.55 18.83
N LYS A 3 4.41 -15.13 19.06
CA LYS A 3 3.26 -16.04 19.18
C LYS A 3 2.90 -16.51 17.78
N THR A 4 3.07 -17.80 17.50
CA THR A 4 2.62 -18.40 16.25
C THR A 4 1.12 -18.65 16.33
N TYR A 5 0.33 -17.80 15.65
CA TYR A 5 -1.10 -18.03 15.50
C TYR A 5 -1.36 -19.01 14.36
N SER A 6 -2.34 -19.89 14.54
CA SER A 6 -2.73 -20.85 13.51
C SER A 6 -3.23 -20.13 12.27
N THR A 7 -2.87 -20.60 11.07
CA THR A 7 -3.25 -19.97 9.79
C THR A 7 -4.77 -19.83 9.65
N ILE A 8 -5.54 -20.80 10.14
CA ILE A 8 -7.00 -20.74 10.15
C ILE A 8 -7.54 -19.54 10.94
N TYR A 9 -6.91 -19.23 12.08
CA TYR A 9 -7.30 -18.08 12.90
C TYR A 9 -7.04 -16.78 12.15
N GLN A 10 -5.88 -16.67 11.50
CA GLN A 10 -5.53 -15.47 10.73
C GLN A 10 -6.50 -15.23 9.57
N THR A 11 -6.88 -16.27 8.85
CA THR A 11 -7.88 -16.19 7.77
C THR A 11 -9.24 -15.71 8.29
N VAL A 12 -9.69 -16.25 9.42
CA VAL A 12 -10.97 -15.84 10.03
C VAL A 12 -10.92 -14.38 10.47
N VAL A 13 -9.82 -13.91 11.05
CA VAL A 13 -9.67 -12.50 11.45
C VAL A 13 -9.76 -11.57 10.24
N ILE A 14 -8.99 -11.84 9.17
CA ILE A 14 -9.01 -11.03 7.95
C ILE A 14 -10.41 -11.06 7.32
N GLY A 15 -11.04 -12.24 7.24
CA GLY A 15 -12.39 -12.39 6.71
C GLY A 15 -13.46 -11.65 7.52
N THR A 16 -13.36 -11.68 8.85
CA THR A 16 -14.29 -10.97 9.76
C THR A 16 -14.18 -9.47 9.57
N ILE A 17 -12.96 -8.93 9.46
CA ILE A 17 -12.73 -7.51 9.17
C ILE A 17 -13.42 -7.12 7.86
N VAL A 18 -13.21 -7.88 6.78
CA VAL A 18 -13.83 -7.60 5.47
C VAL A 18 -15.36 -7.66 5.54
N LEU A 19 -15.93 -8.64 6.26
CA LEU A 19 -17.37 -8.74 6.47
C LEU A 19 -17.92 -7.51 7.22
N ILE A 20 -17.25 -7.10 8.30
CA ILE A 20 -17.61 -5.89 9.06
C ILE A 20 -17.53 -4.67 8.15
N SER A 21 -16.49 -4.53 7.33
CA SER A 21 -16.35 -3.42 6.38
C SER A 21 -17.47 -3.36 5.36
N LYS A 22 -17.98 -4.52 4.91
CA LYS A 22 -19.12 -4.59 4.00
C LYS A 22 -20.45 -4.20 4.67
N VAL A 23 -20.62 -4.56 5.94
CA VAL A 23 -21.76 -4.09 6.74
C VAL A 23 -21.70 -2.58 6.94
N ILE A 24 -20.51 -2.05 7.24
CA ILE A 24 -20.26 -0.62 7.40
C ILE A 24 -20.53 0.13 6.08
N GLU A 25 -20.04 -0.38 4.94
CA GLU A 25 -20.32 0.18 3.61
C GLU A 25 -21.83 0.33 3.38
N HIS A 26 -22.62 -0.67 3.74
CA HIS A 26 -24.07 -0.62 3.54
C HIS A 26 -24.80 0.37 4.47
N LEU A 27 -24.20 0.67 5.63
CA LEU A 27 -24.76 1.59 6.61
C LEU A 27 -24.41 3.06 6.34
N LEU A 28 -23.33 3.29 5.59
CA LEU A 28 -22.83 4.64 5.30
C LEU A 28 -23.58 5.24 4.09
N PRO A 29 -23.98 6.52 4.17
CA PRO A 29 -24.64 7.21 3.05
C PRO A 29 -23.67 7.62 1.93
N PHE A 30 -22.38 7.27 2.03
CA PHE A 30 -21.36 7.60 1.04
C PHE A 30 -20.86 6.36 0.29
N ILE A 31 -20.54 6.53 -0.99
CA ILE A 31 -19.92 5.53 -1.86
C ILE A 31 -18.42 5.42 -1.55
N MET A 32 -18.05 4.61 -0.58
CA MET A 32 -16.68 4.08 -0.49
C MET A 32 -16.67 2.56 -0.57
N PRO A 33 -15.72 1.98 -1.31
CA PRO A 33 -15.59 0.53 -1.37
C PRO A 33 -15.28 -0.08 0.00
N ALA A 34 -15.93 -1.20 0.35
CA ALA A 34 -15.60 -1.98 1.56
C ALA A 34 -14.10 -2.29 1.69
N SER A 35 -13.37 -2.45 0.59
CA SER A 35 -11.93 -2.71 0.61
C SER A 35 -11.14 -1.58 1.30
N VAL A 36 -11.48 -0.32 1.03
CA VAL A 36 -10.81 0.84 1.64
C VAL A 36 -11.16 0.92 3.13
N ILE A 37 -12.43 0.69 3.46
CA ILE A 37 -12.92 0.65 4.85
C ILE A 37 -12.19 -0.46 5.63
N GLY A 38 -12.01 -1.64 5.04
CA GLY A 38 -11.30 -2.77 5.66
C GLY A 38 -9.83 -2.50 5.89
N LEU A 39 -9.16 -1.80 4.96
CA LEU A 39 -7.78 -1.37 5.15
C LEU A 39 -7.65 -0.42 6.35
N VAL A 40 -8.54 0.58 6.45
CA VAL A 40 -8.55 1.52 7.58
C VAL A 40 -8.90 0.80 8.89
N LEU A 41 -9.90 -0.09 8.88
CA LEU A 41 -10.31 -0.84 10.07
C LEU A 41 -9.19 -1.76 10.57
N MET A 42 -8.51 -2.46 9.66
CA MET A 42 -7.38 -3.32 10.02
C MET A 42 -6.21 -2.50 10.55
N PHE A 43 -5.92 -1.34 9.92
CA PHE A 43 -4.91 -0.41 10.42
C PHE A 43 -5.22 0.06 11.84
N LEU A 44 -6.44 0.52 12.11
CA LEU A 44 -6.86 0.96 13.45
C LEU A 44 -6.82 -0.17 14.47
N ALA A 45 -7.28 -1.37 14.12
CA ALA A 45 -7.21 -2.54 15.01
C ALA A 45 -5.77 -2.90 15.39
N LEU A 46 -4.83 -2.69 14.46
CA LEU A 46 -3.40 -2.86 14.69
C LEU A 46 -2.81 -1.74 15.55
N SER A 47 -3.19 -0.48 15.27
CA SER A 47 -2.76 0.70 16.04
C SER A 47 -3.22 0.65 17.50
N PHE A 48 -4.45 0.18 17.77
CA PHE A 48 -4.97 -0.02 19.12
C PHE A 48 -4.45 -1.29 19.81
N ASN A 49 -3.55 -2.05 19.17
CA ASN A 49 -3.02 -3.33 19.65
C ASN A 49 -4.09 -4.39 19.96
N ILE A 50 -5.31 -4.23 19.44
CA ILE A 50 -6.40 -5.20 19.57
C ILE A 50 -6.02 -6.47 18.80
N ILE A 51 -5.44 -6.28 17.62
CA ILE A 51 -4.89 -7.33 16.78
C ILE A 51 -3.38 -7.07 16.67
N LYS A 52 -2.57 -8.10 16.90
CA LYS A 52 -1.12 -8.01 16.69
C LYS A 52 -0.78 -8.38 15.26
N LEU A 53 0.28 -7.79 14.69
CA LEU A 53 0.65 -8.00 13.28
C LEU A 53 0.90 -9.49 13.00
N GLU A 54 1.46 -10.22 13.96
CA GLU A 54 1.73 -11.65 13.84
C GLU A 54 0.45 -12.51 13.68
N GLN A 55 -0.73 -11.96 13.96
CA GLN A 55 -2.03 -12.62 13.78
C GLN A 55 -2.56 -12.55 12.35
N VAL A 56 -2.00 -11.70 11.48
CA VAL A 56 -2.51 -11.51 10.11
C VAL A 56 -1.43 -11.57 9.04
N GLU A 57 -0.16 -11.37 9.41
CA GLU A 57 1.00 -11.31 8.51
C GLU A 57 1.14 -12.55 7.61
N ARG A 58 1.12 -13.77 8.19
CA ARG A 58 1.41 -15.00 7.41
C ARG A 58 0.36 -15.28 6.35
N VAL A 59 -0.92 -15.11 6.68
CA VAL A 59 -2.02 -15.31 5.71
C VAL A 59 -2.12 -14.12 4.75
N GLY A 60 -1.93 -12.88 5.22
CA GLY A 60 -1.87 -11.69 4.38
C GLY A 60 -0.82 -11.81 3.29
N ASP A 61 0.42 -12.15 3.66
CA ASP A 61 1.52 -12.38 2.72
C ASP A 61 1.21 -13.52 1.75
N SER A 62 0.60 -14.61 2.24
CA SER A 62 0.20 -15.73 1.37
C SER A 62 -0.85 -15.30 0.33
N LEU A 63 -1.82 -14.46 0.71
CA LEU A 63 -2.82 -13.93 -0.21
C LEU A 63 -2.20 -12.95 -1.22
N VAL A 64 -1.30 -12.08 -0.79
CA VAL A 64 -0.61 -11.12 -1.67
C VAL A 64 0.33 -11.84 -2.64
N ASN A 65 1.07 -12.85 -2.18
CA ASN A 65 1.93 -13.67 -3.04
C ASN A 65 1.12 -14.43 -4.10
N ASN A 66 -0.15 -14.73 -3.82
CA ASN A 66 -1.06 -15.40 -4.75
C ASN A 66 -2.11 -14.45 -5.35
N ILE A 67 -1.84 -13.14 -5.39
CA ILE A 67 -2.82 -12.15 -5.87
C ILE A 67 -3.28 -12.44 -7.32
N GLY A 68 -2.41 -13.06 -8.13
CA GLY A 68 -2.72 -13.55 -9.47
C GLY A 68 -3.96 -14.45 -9.53
N LEU A 69 -4.20 -15.30 -8.52
CA LEU A 69 -5.36 -16.18 -8.45
C LEU A 69 -6.67 -15.40 -8.36
N PHE A 70 -6.68 -14.26 -7.66
CA PHE A 70 -7.86 -13.40 -7.55
C PHE A 70 -8.10 -12.55 -8.81
N PHE A 71 -7.06 -12.32 -9.62
CA PHE A 71 -7.21 -11.65 -10.91
C PHE A 71 -7.82 -12.54 -11.99
N VAL A 72 -7.73 -13.88 -11.89
CA VAL A 72 -8.31 -14.79 -12.90
C VAL A 72 -9.85 -14.65 -12.98
N PRO A 73 -10.62 -14.76 -11.89
CA PRO A 73 -12.08 -14.56 -11.93
C PRO A 73 -12.47 -13.16 -12.42
N ALA A 74 -11.76 -12.12 -11.97
CA ALA A 74 -12.00 -10.74 -12.41
C ALA A 74 -11.74 -10.58 -13.91
N GLY A 75 -10.64 -11.15 -14.42
CA GLY A 75 -10.27 -11.12 -15.84
C GLY A 75 -11.28 -11.86 -16.72
N VAL A 76 -11.78 -13.02 -16.29
CA VAL A 76 -12.83 -13.75 -17.02
C VAL A 76 -14.11 -12.91 -17.16
N SER A 77 -14.48 -12.17 -16.10
CA SER A 77 -15.62 -11.24 -16.15
C SER A 77 -15.42 -10.12 -17.18
N VAL A 78 -14.19 -9.61 -17.34
CA VAL A 78 -13.85 -8.61 -18.35
C VAL A 78 -13.93 -9.22 -19.75
N ILE A 79 -13.43 -10.44 -19.95
CA ILE A 79 -13.49 -11.15 -21.24
C ILE A 79 -14.94 -11.30 -21.72
N ASN A 80 -15.87 -11.65 -20.82
CA ASN A 80 -17.30 -11.73 -21.13
C ASN A 80 -17.91 -10.39 -21.56
N SER A 81 -17.28 -9.27 -21.17
CA SER A 81 -17.75 -7.91 -21.45
C SER A 81 -16.97 -7.21 -22.57
N LEU A 82 -16.10 -7.93 -23.29
CA LEU A 82 -15.25 -7.35 -24.36
C LEU A 82 -16.04 -6.71 -25.50
N GLY A 83 -17.27 -7.16 -25.75
CA GLY A 83 -18.13 -6.56 -26.77
C GLY A 83 -18.43 -5.07 -26.48
N LEU A 84 -18.70 -4.75 -25.21
CA LEU A 84 -18.94 -3.36 -24.77
C LEU A 84 -17.64 -2.54 -24.78
N LEU A 85 -16.55 -3.16 -24.32
CA LEU A 85 -15.23 -2.53 -24.28
C LEU A 85 -14.70 -2.19 -25.69
N LYS A 86 -14.99 -3.04 -26.69
CA LYS A 86 -14.59 -2.80 -28.08
C LYS A 86 -15.37 -1.64 -28.72
N ALA A 87 -16.61 -1.40 -28.32
CA ALA A 87 -17.43 -0.32 -28.86
C ALA A 87 -16.88 1.07 -28.52
N HIS A 88 -16.26 1.23 -27.34
CA HIS A 88 -15.74 2.51 -26.84
C HIS A 88 -14.25 2.45 -26.44
N PHE A 89 -13.48 1.54 -27.03
CA PHE A 89 -12.09 1.26 -26.63
C PHE A 89 -11.18 2.49 -26.55
N ILE A 90 -11.29 3.40 -27.54
CA ILE A 90 -10.50 4.65 -27.56
C ILE A 90 -10.87 5.55 -26.37
N LEU A 91 -12.17 5.67 -26.05
CA LEU A 91 -12.66 6.54 -24.99
C LEU A 91 -12.26 5.96 -23.62
N ASP A 92 -12.42 4.66 -23.42
CA ASP A 92 -12.01 3.97 -22.18
C ASP A 92 -10.50 4.08 -21.96
N MET A 93 -9.68 3.92 -23.00
CA MET A 93 -8.24 4.04 -22.87
C MET A 93 -7.82 5.45 -22.44
N ILE A 94 -8.37 6.48 -23.09
CA ILE A 94 -8.11 7.88 -22.70
C ILE A 94 -8.59 8.14 -21.27
N LEU A 95 -9.78 7.63 -20.90
CA LEU A 95 -10.36 7.79 -19.56
C LEU A 95 -9.46 7.18 -18.48
N ILE A 96 -8.96 5.95 -18.68
CA ILE A 96 -8.08 5.27 -17.72
C ILE A 96 -6.76 6.02 -17.53
N PHE A 97 -6.14 6.47 -18.63
CA PHE A 97 -4.89 7.25 -18.54
C PHE A 97 -5.13 8.58 -17.85
N ALA A 98 -6.18 9.31 -18.24
CA ALA A 98 -6.53 10.57 -17.62
C ALA A 98 -6.85 10.40 -16.13
N SER A 99 -7.68 9.41 -15.76
CA SER A 99 -8.04 9.16 -14.36
C SER A 99 -6.84 8.75 -13.53
N THR A 100 -5.91 7.97 -14.08
CA THR A 100 -4.69 7.57 -13.39
C THR A 100 -3.78 8.77 -13.14
N ILE A 101 -3.58 9.64 -14.14
CA ILE A 101 -2.78 10.87 -13.98
C ILE A 101 -3.43 11.79 -12.95
N ILE A 102 -4.74 12.02 -13.04
CA ILE A 102 -5.48 12.87 -12.10
C ILE A 102 -5.38 12.31 -10.68
N LEU A 103 -5.56 10.99 -10.51
CA LEU A 103 -5.43 10.31 -9.22
C LEU A 103 -4.03 10.47 -8.63
N LEU A 104 -2.98 10.29 -9.44
CA LEU A 104 -1.58 10.44 -9.01
C LEU A 104 -1.27 11.88 -8.62
N VAL A 105 -1.69 12.86 -9.43
CA VAL A 105 -1.50 14.29 -9.13
C VAL A 105 -2.27 14.68 -7.87
N ALA A 106 -3.52 14.27 -7.72
CA ALA A 106 -4.34 14.55 -6.55
C ALA A 106 -3.73 13.93 -5.28
N THR A 107 -3.31 12.67 -5.33
CA THR A 107 -2.68 11.98 -4.19
C THR A 107 -1.34 12.62 -3.82
N GLY A 108 -0.53 12.98 -4.82
CA GLY A 108 0.73 13.69 -4.62
C GLY A 108 0.53 15.07 -4.02
N TRP A 109 -0.44 15.83 -4.53
CA TRP A 109 -0.81 17.15 -4.02
C TRP A 109 -1.33 17.07 -2.59
N MET A 110 -2.23 16.12 -2.30
CA MET A 110 -2.74 15.87 -0.94
C MET A 110 -1.60 15.61 0.04
N THR A 111 -0.64 14.76 -0.35
CA THR A 111 0.56 14.47 0.46
C THR A 111 1.41 15.72 0.66
N GLN A 112 1.61 16.53 -0.39
CA GLN A 112 2.39 17.77 -0.32
C GLN A 112 1.73 18.82 0.58
N VAL A 113 0.40 18.93 0.53
CA VAL A 113 -0.37 19.81 1.42
C VAL A 113 -0.20 19.38 2.87
N ILE A 114 -0.35 18.09 3.18
CA ILE A 114 -0.14 17.55 4.54
C ILE A 114 1.29 17.83 5.02
N LEU A 115 2.31 17.65 4.16
CA LEU A 115 3.71 17.94 4.49
C LEU A 115 4.01 19.43 4.66
N GLN A 116 3.19 20.33 4.11
CA GLN A 116 3.32 21.77 4.33
C GLN A 116 2.76 22.21 5.69
N PHE A 117 1.85 21.42 6.28
CA PHE A 117 1.32 21.66 7.63
C PHE A 117 2.25 21.13 8.75
N GLU A 118 3.30 20.36 8.44
CA GLU A 118 4.36 19.99 9.38
C GLU A 118 5.71 20.72 9.07
N PRO A 119 6.47 21.16 10.09
CA PRO A 119 7.69 21.93 9.89
C PRO A 119 8.86 21.06 9.39
N LYS A 120 9.00 20.88 8.06
CA LYS A 120 10.22 20.57 7.27
C LYS A 120 11.28 19.54 7.78
N SER A 121 11.08 18.82 8.88
CA SER A 121 12.16 18.12 9.60
C SER A 121 12.33 16.65 9.22
N PHE A 122 11.31 15.98 8.66
CA PHE A 122 11.37 14.55 8.40
C PHE A 122 12.11 14.15 7.11
N PHE A 123 11.99 14.91 6.02
CA PHE A 123 12.61 14.56 4.72
C PHE A 123 14.04 15.10 4.53
N LYS A 124 14.46 16.13 5.30
CA LYS A 124 15.84 16.63 5.27
C LYS A 124 16.83 15.67 5.96
N SER A 125 16.37 14.85 6.90
CA SER A 125 17.23 14.00 7.74
C SER A 125 17.78 12.76 7.00
N LYS A 126 16.98 12.06 6.18
CA LYS A 126 17.46 10.86 5.45
C LYS A 126 18.55 11.15 4.41
N ASN A 127 18.42 12.25 3.66
CA ASN A 127 19.41 12.60 2.63
C ASN A 127 20.67 13.28 3.23
N ALA A 128 20.54 14.05 4.32
CA ALA A 128 21.68 14.68 4.98
C ALA A 128 22.53 13.69 5.80
N TYR A 129 21.93 12.63 6.36
CA TYR A 129 22.66 11.56 7.07
C TYR A 129 23.45 10.67 6.09
N ASN A 130 22.81 10.23 4.99
CA ASN A 130 23.42 9.35 3.99
C ASN A 130 24.55 10.04 3.18
N TYR A 131 24.45 11.35 2.94
CA TYR A 131 25.52 12.13 2.29
C TYR A 131 26.77 12.31 3.18
N LYS A 132 26.61 12.43 4.50
CA LYS A 132 27.75 12.64 5.41
C LYS A 132 28.54 11.36 5.67
N ASP A 133 27.86 10.21 5.74
CA ASP A 133 28.51 8.91 5.93
C ASP A 133 29.26 8.43 4.68
N SER A 134 28.74 8.69 3.48
CA SER A 134 29.42 8.37 2.22
C SER A 134 30.69 9.20 2.01
N VAL A 135 30.69 10.49 2.37
CA VAL A 135 31.88 11.37 2.29
C VAL A 135 32.95 11.00 3.34
N LYS A 136 32.56 10.55 4.54
CA LYS A 136 33.51 10.13 5.60
C LYS A 136 34.21 8.81 5.27
N SER A 137 33.48 7.86 4.67
CA SER A 137 34.04 6.58 4.22
C SER A 137 35.04 6.78 3.07
N GLN A 138 34.77 7.72 2.15
CA GLN A 138 35.67 8.00 1.02
C GLN A 138 36.95 8.73 1.45
N LYS A 139 36.87 9.63 2.44
CA LYS A 139 38.03 10.36 2.97
C LYS A 139 39.00 9.43 3.73
N GLY A 140 38.49 8.42 4.44
CA GLY A 140 39.30 7.41 5.12
C GLY A 140 40.11 6.52 4.15
N MET A 141 39.53 6.18 2.99
CA MET A 141 40.20 5.40 1.94
C MET A 141 41.31 6.22 1.25
N ALA A 142 41.09 7.50 0.96
CA ALA A 142 42.09 8.37 0.34
C ALA A 142 43.31 8.61 1.25
N THR A 143 43.11 8.68 2.57
CA THR A 143 44.22 8.83 3.52
C THR A 143 45.03 7.55 3.70
N ASN A 144 44.40 6.36 3.65
CA ASN A 144 45.11 5.11 3.86
C ASN A 144 45.98 4.72 2.65
N GLN A 145 45.60 5.15 1.45
CA GLN A 145 46.35 4.88 0.22
C GLN A 145 47.59 5.76 0.03
N ALA A 146 47.75 6.84 0.82
CA ALA A 146 48.91 7.74 0.80
C ALA A 146 50.08 7.29 1.71
N TYR A 147 49.87 6.32 2.61
CA TYR A 147 50.91 5.78 3.51
C TYR A 147 51.51 4.45 3.03
N ILE A 148 50.99 3.87 1.93
CA ILE A 148 51.43 2.59 1.35
C ILE A 148 52.26 2.81 0.06
N LYS A 149 52.84 4.00 -0.13
CA LYS A 149 53.72 4.29 -1.27
C LYS A 149 55.06 4.87 -0.86
#